data_AF-A0A2D8R1R5-F1
#
_entry.id   AF-A0A2D8R1R5-F1
#
_cell.length_a   1.000
_cell.length_b   1.000
_cell.length_c   1.000
_cell.angle_alpha   90.00
_cell.angle_beta   90.00
_cell.angle_gamma   90.00
#
_symmetry.space_group_name_H-M   'P 1'
#
loop_
_entity.id
_entity.type
_entity.pdbx_description
1 polymer ?
#
loop_
_entity_poly.entity_id
_entity_poly.type
_entity_poly.pdbx_seq_one_letter_code
_entity_poly.pdbx_strand_id
1 'polypeptide(L)'
;MSPQELLQLCQDSIEEWNEHPIGENPTVMLVLERKTVPTGKSVRLYGRTGPKGKIANIRKTQTGFAVVAYFPAIPIAQDIADHLGIELKGANEAF
;
A
#
# COMPACT_ATOMS: atom_id res chain seq x y z
N MET A 1 -4.91 -5.30 10.44
CA MET A 1 -5.57 -5.24 9.14
C MET A 1 -5.37 -6.56 8.45
N SER A 2 -6.45 -7.18 7.97
CA SER A 2 -6.43 -8.40 7.16
C SER A 2 -6.11 -8.10 5.70
N PRO A 3 -5.73 -9.10 4.89
CA PRO A 3 -5.56 -8.93 3.45
C PRO A 3 -6.83 -8.39 2.74
N GLN A 4 -8.02 -8.83 3.17
CA GLN A 4 -9.29 -8.38 2.59
C GLN A 4 -9.57 -6.90 2.89
N GLU A 5 -9.32 -6.45 4.12
CA GLU A 5 -9.47 -5.03 4.49
C GLU A 5 -8.51 -4.15 3.70
N LEU A 6 -7.27 -4.62 3.48
CA LEU A 6 -6.29 -3.89 2.69
C LEU A 6 -6.64 -3.86 1.20
N LEU A 7 -7.19 -4.95 0.66
CA LEU A 7 -7.68 -5.00 -0.71
C LEU A 7 -8.81 -3.99 -0.91
N GLN A 8 -9.81 -3.98 -0.02
CA GLN A 8 -10.92 -3.02 -0.08
C GLN A 8 -10.41 -1.58 -0.03
N LEU A 9 -9.49 -1.26 0.90
CA LEU A 9 -8.89 0.07 0.99
C LEU A 9 -8.19 0.50 -0.31
N CYS A 10 -7.53 -0.45 -1.00
CA CYS A 10 -6.91 -0.16 -2.29
C CYS A 10 -7.95 0.04 -3.39
N GLN A 11 -9.03 -0.75 -3.41
CA GLN A 11 -10.13 -0.61 -4.36
C GLN A 11 -10.84 0.73 -4.19
N ASP A 12 -11.15 1.13 -2.96
CA ASP A 12 -11.76 2.44 -2.66
C ASP A 12 -10.87 3.58 -3.15
N SER A 13 -9.55 3.50 -2.91
CA SER A 13 -8.60 4.50 -3.39
C SER A 13 -8.47 4.55 -4.92
N ILE A 14 -8.64 3.42 -5.61
CA ILE A 14 -8.61 3.34 -7.07
C ILE A 14 -9.91 3.91 -7.65
N GLU A 15 -11.06 3.58 -7.06
CA GLU A 15 -12.37 4.11 -7.44
C GLU A 15 -12.43 5.63 -7.28
N GLU A 16 -12.02 6.15 -6.11
CA GLU A 16 -11.94 7.59 -5.86
C GLU A 16 -11.04 8.30 -6.88
N TRP A 17 -9.89 7.72 -7.23
CA TRP A 17 -9.00 8.29 -8.24
C TRP A 17 -9.58 8.24 -9.65
N ASN A 18 -10.33 7.19 -9.99
CA ASN A 18 -11.01 7.10 -11.30
C ASN A 18 -12.13 8.15 -11.42
N GLU A 19 -12.87 8.42 -10.35
CA GLU A 19 -13.89 9.48 -10.32
C GLU A 19 -13.25 10.87 -10.33
N HIS A 20 -12.14 11.03 -9.62
CA HIS A 20 -11.45 12.30 -9.40
C HIS A 20 -9.93 12.14 -9.55
N PRO A 21 -9.39 12.12 -10.79
CA PRO A 21 -7.97 11.90 -11.01
C PRO A 21 -7.16 13.11 -10.52
N ILE A 22 -6.58 12.97 -9.33
CA ILE A 22 -5.70 13.95 -8.70
C ILE A 22 -4.31 13.32 -8.55
N GLY A 23 -3.27 14.00 -9.04
CA GLY A 23 -1.89 13.51 -8.99
C GLY A 23 -1.59 12.42 -10.02
N GLU A 24 -0.52 11.65 -9.81
CA GLU A 24 -0.03 10.69 -10.81
C GLU A 24 -0.66 9.30 -10.70
N ASN A 25 -0.99 8.80 -9.50
CA ASN A 25 -1.52 7.45 -9.27
C ASN A 25 -2.30 7.37 -7.93
N PRO A 26 -3.27 6.43 -7.78
CA PRO A 26 -3.93 6.18 -6.50
C PRO A 26 -2.93 5.65 -5.47
N THR A 27 -2.93 6.25 -4.27
CA THR A 27 -2.04 5.86 -3.17
C THR A 27 -2.77 5.70 -1.86
N VAL A 28 -2.36 4.69 -1.09
CA VAL A 28 -2.84 4.47 0.28
C VAL A 28 -1.75 4.82 1.29
N MET A 29 -2.14 5.44 2.40
CA MET A 29 -1.24 5.72 3.52
C MET A 29 -1.36 4.62 4.57
N LEU A 30 -0.25 3.93 4.85
CA LEU A 30 -0.21 2.83 5.81
C LEU A 30 0.77 3.14 6.94
N VAL A 31 0.44 2.65 8.13
CA VAL A 31 1.34 2.66 9.29
C VAL A 31 1.88 1.26 9.51
N LEU A 32 3.20 1.12 9.44
CA LEU A 32 3.90 -0.14 9.53
C LEU A 32 4.74 -0.18 10.79
N GLU A 33 4.47 -1.14 11.66
CA GLU A 33 5.33 -1.43 12.81
C GLU A 33 6.61 -2.14 12.34
N ARG A 34 7.75 -1.66 12.81
CA ARG A 34 9.08 -2.18 12.50
C ARG A 34 9.92 -2.23 13.77
N LYS A 35 10.70 -3.30 13.93
CA LYS A 35 11.64 -3.44 15.07
C LYS A 35 12.87 -2.54 14.93
N THR A 36 13.22 -2.16 13.71
CA THR A 36 14.38 -1.32 13.39
C THR A 36 13.96 -0.17 12.48
N VAL A 37 14.74 0.92 12.51
CA VAL A 37 14.54 2.05 11.61
C VAL A 37 14.84 1.60 10.17
N PRO A 38 13.90 1.76 9.22
CA PRO A 38 14.19 1.51 7.81
C PRO A 38 15.35 2.37 7.32
N THR A 39 16.28 1.78 6.59
CA THR A 39 17.37 2.51 5.95
C THR A 39 16.89 3.08 4.62
N GLY A 40 16.86 4.40 4.48
CA GLY A 40 16.53 5.10 3.22
C GLY A 40 15.16 5.77 3.21
N LYS A 41 14.68 6.08 2.00
CA LYS A 41 13.42 6.84 1.77
C LYS A 41 12.20 5.97 1.42
N SER A 42 12.38 4.65 1.38
CA SER A 42 11.32 3.70 0.99
C SER A 42 11.27 2.50 1.92
N VAL A 43 10.10 1.90 2.04
CA VAL A 43 9.87 0.67 2.83
C VAL A 43 9.02 -0.30 2.01
N ARG A 44 9.23 -1.61 2.19
CA ARG A 44 8.35 -2.63 1.60
C ARG A 44 7.22 -2.95 2.56
N LEU A 45 6.03 -3.19 2.01
CA LEU A 45 4.84 -3.52 2.78
C LEU A 45 5.04 -4.82 3.59
N TYR A 46 5.50 -5.88 2.92
CA TYR A 46 5.93 -7.15 3.52
C TYR A 46 7.11 -7.76 2.76
N GLY A 47 7.83 -8.65 3.44
CA GLY A 47 8.89 -9.46 2.86
C GLY A 47 9.98 -8.65 2.14
N ARG A 48 10.66 -9.32 1.21
CA ARG A 48 11.70 -8.71 0.35
C ARG A 48 11.20 -8.37 -1.06
N THR A 49 10.04 -8.87 -1.44
CA THR A 49 9.45 -8.74 -2.78
C THR A 49 8.21 -7.87 -2.82
N GLY A 50 7.55 -7.64 -1.68
CA GLY A 50 6.28 -6.91 -1.64
C GLY A 50 6.38 -5.44 -2.09
N PRO A 51 5.23 -4.79 -2.37
CA PRO A 51 5.16 -3.43 -2.90
C PRO A 51 5.99 -2.43 -2.09
N LYS A 52 6.66 -1.51 -2.80
CA LYS A 52 7.46 -0.44 -2.19
C LYS A 52 6.60 0.81 -1.99
N GLY A 53 6.69 1.38 -0.81
CA GLY A 53 6.11 2.67 -0.46
C GLY A 53 7.17 3.69 -0.09
N LYS A 54 6.84 4.98 -0.24
CA LYS A 54 7.68 6.11 0.14
C LYS A 54 7.41 6.48 1.59
N ILE A 55 8.47 6.52 2.40
CA ILE A 55 8.37 6.89 3.81
C ILE A 55 8.05 8.38 3.92
N ALA A 56 6.99 8.70 4.66
CA ALA A 56 6.57 10.06 4.98
C ALA A 56 7.07 10.47 6.37
N ASN A 57 6.96 9.57 7.34
CA ASN A 57 7.36 9.84 8.72
C ASN A 57 7.76 8.54 9.44
N ILE A 58 8.62 8.66 10.44
CA ILE A 58 9.02 7.57 11.33
C ILE A 58 8.93 8.09 12.76
N ARG A 59 8.09 7.44 13.59
CA ARG A 59 8.00 7.74 15.02
C ARG A 59 8.46 6.55 15.85
N LYS A 60 9.21 6.79 16.92
CA LYS A 60 9.58 5.77 17.89
C LYS A 60 8.35 5.36 18.71
N THR A 61 8.16 4.08 18.92
CA THR A 61 7.11 3.50 19.78
C THR A 61 7.74 2.78 20.97
N GLN A 62 6.92 2.26 21.89
CA GLN A 62 7.44 1.50 23.04
C GLN A 62 8.18 0.22 22.62
N THR A 63 7.79 -0.40 21.49
CA THR A 63 8.26 -1.71 21.05
C THR A 63 9.11 -1.65 19.76
N GLY A 64 9.28 -0.47 19.17
CA GLY A 64 10.04 -0.28 17.93
C GLY A 64 9.77 1.07 17.29
N PHE A 65 9.32 1.04 16.03
CA PHE A 65 9.06 2.21 15.20
C PHE A 65 7.78 2.03 14.40
N ALA A 66 6.93 3.05 14.41
CA ALA A 66 5.81 3.17 13.51
C ALA A 66 6.22 4.01 12.30
N VAL A 67 6.22 3.39 11.14
CA VAL A 67 6.62 3.99 9.85
C VAL A 67 5.37 4.33 9.07
N VAL A 68 5.14 5.63 8.84
CA VAL A 68 4.06 6.12 7.97
C VAL A 68 4.60 6.20 6.55
N ALA A 69 3.97 5.51 5.61
CA ALA A 69 4.41 5.48 4.22
C ALA A 69 3.22 5.47 3.25
N TYR A 70 3.44 6.09 2.08
CA TYR A 70 2.51 6.09 0.95
C TYR A 70 2.88 4.97 -0.01
N PHE A 71 1.91 4.14 -0.37
CA PHE A 71 2.09 3.04 -1.30
C PHE A 71 1.17 3.21 -2.51
N PRO A 72 1.61 2.80 -3.72
CA PRO A 72 0.72 2.75 -4.86
C PRO A 72 -0.36 1.67 -4.62
N ALA A 73 -1.63 2.02 -4.77
CA ALA A 73 -2.75 1.13 -4.46
C ALA A 73 -2.83 -0.06 -5.43
N ILE A 74 -2.60 0.19 -6.73
CA ILE A 74 -2.73 -0.83 -7.79
C ILE A 74 -1.78 -2.02 -7.57
N PRO A 75 -0.45 -1.84 -7.35
CA PRO A 75 0.44 -2.97 -7.10
C PRO A 75 0.13 -3.74 -5.81
N ILE A 76 -0.48 -3.09 -4.80
CA ILE A 76 -0.93 -3.79 -3.60
C ILE A 76 -2.15 -4.65 -3.92
N ALA A 77 -3.16 -4.07 -4.58
CA ALA A 77 -4.37 -4.78 -4.95
C ALA A 77 -4.05 -6.01 -5.81
N GLN A 78 -3.15 -5.87 -6.80
CA GLN A 78 -2.71 -6.98 -7.66
C GLN A 78 -2.06 -8.11 -6.85
N ASP A 79 -1.08 -7.79 -6.00
CA ASP A 79 -0.37 -8.82 -5.23
C ASP A 79 -1.30 -9.55 -4.23
N ILE A 80 -2.23 -8.82 -3.60
CA ILE A 80 -3.21 -9.44 -2.68
C ILE A 80 -4.23 -10.28 -3.46
N ALA A 81 -4.71 -9.80 -4.60
CA ALA A 81 -5.66 -10.54 -5.44
C ALA A 81 -5.05 -11.86 -5.95
N ASP A 82 -3.78 -11.81 -6.40
CA ASP A 82 -3.01 -13.00 -6.78
C ASP A 82 -2.88 -13.98 -5.61
N HIS A 83 -2.62 -13.48 -4.41
CA HIS A 83 -2.51 -14.31 -3.20
C HIS A 83 -3.84 -14.94 -2.78
N LEU A 84 -4.95 -14.23 -2.98
CA LEU A 84 -6.30 -14.70 -2.64
C LEU A 84 -6.97 -15.52 -3.76
N GLY A 85 -6.38 -15.56 -4.96
CA GLY A 85 -6.97 -16.21 -6.14
C GLY A 85 -8.23 -15.50 -6.65
N ILE A 86 -8.27 -14.17 -6.55
CA ILE A 86 -9.42 -13.34 -6.93
C ILE A 86 -9.05 -12.55 -8.19
N GLU A 87 -9.98 -12.44 -9.16
CA GLU A 87 -9.82 -11.52 -10.28
C GLU A 87 -10.19 -10.08 -9.87
N LEU A 88 -9.29 -9.13 -10.08
CA LEU A 88 -9.59 -7.70 -9.91
C LEU A 88 -10.45 -7.22 -11.06
N LYS A 89 -11.69 -6.80 -10.76
CA LYS A 89 -12.48 -6.01 -11.71
C LYS A 89 -11.87 -4.61 -11.83
N GLY A 90 -11.57 -4.16 -13.05
CA GLY A 90 -11.14 -2.78 -13.36
C GLY A 90 -9.64 -2.54 -13.50
N ALA A 91 -8.76 -3.52 -13.27
CA ALA A 91 -7.31 -3.32 -13.44
C ALA A 91 -6.83 -3.35 -14.91
N ASN A 92 -7.68 -3.74 -15.87
CA ASN A 92 -7.34 -3.87 -17.29
C ASN A 92 -8.00 -2.81 -18.20
N GLU A 93 -8.79 -1.88 -17.67
CA GLU A 93 -9.55 -0.92 -18.49
C GLU A 93 -8.98 0.51 -18.49
N ALA A 94 -7.87 0.76 -17.81
CA ALA A 94 -7.26 2.10 -17.68
C ALA A 94 -5.72 2.11 -17.72
N PHE A 95 -5.12 1.32 -18.62
CA PHE A 95 -3.69 1.43 -18.95
C PHE A 95 -3.49 1.73 -20.43
#